data_AF-A0A349D951-F1
#
_entry.id   AF-A0A349D951-F1
#
_cell.length_a   1.000
_cell.length_b   1.000
_cell.length_c   1.000
_cell.angle_alpha   90.00
_cell.angle_beta   90.00
_cell.angle_gamma   90.00
#
_symmetry.space_group_name_H-M   'P 1'
#
loop_
_entity.id
_entity.type
_entity.pdbx_description
1 polymer ?
#
loop_
_entity_poly.entity_id
_entity_poly.type
_entity_poly.pdbx_seq_one_letter_code
_entity_poly.pdbx_strand_id
1 'polypeptide(L)'
;CRKMEEQVWSDPAVLNRLRENVVLVSLYVDEKLELPESEKKEVKIGDKTKVLKTVGNKWSYFQASKFGTNSQPYYVILDHDGNALHESAAYDPDIPKFINWLDRGTKLFSSN
;
A
#
# COMPACT_ATOMS: atom_id res chain seq x y z
N CYS A 1 2.08 3.91 10.09
CA CYS A 1 0.86 4.44 9.46
C CYS A 1 0.42 5.73 10.14
N ARG A 2 -0.07 5.70 11.38
CA ARG A 2 -0.52 6.90 12.13
C ARG A 2 0.38 8.13 12.03
N LYS A 3 1.70 7.98 12.24
CA LYS A 3 2.64 9.11 12.10
C LYS A 3 2.66 9.73 10.68
N MET A 4 2.59 8.94 9.61
CA MET A 4 2.45 9.50 8.25
C MET A 4 1.13 10.24 8.09
N GLU A 5 0.04 9.65 8.58
CA GLU A 5 -1.29 10.25 8.48
C GLU A 5 -1.35 11.59 9.20
N GLU A 6 -0.81 11.65 10.42
CA GLU A 6 -0.80 12.83 11.27
C GLU A 6 0.18 13.91 10.80
N GLN A 7 1.37 13.53 10.34
CA GLN A 7 2.45 14.47 10.04
C GLN A 7 2.56 14.86 8.56
N VAL A 8 2.10 14.00 7.65
CA VAL A 8 2.31 14.17 6.20
C VAL A 8 0.98 14.25 5.46
N TRP A 9 0.04 13.33 5.70
CA TRP A 9 -1.25 13.37 4.97
C TRP A 9 -2.14 14.52 5.40
N SER A 10 -1.98 15.01 6.62
CA SER A 10 -2.72 16.17 7.15
C SER A 10 -2.31 17.49 6.48
N ASP A 11 -1.14 17.54 5.83
CA ASP A 11 -0.71 18.71 5.07
C ASP A 11 -1.70 18.97 3.91
N PRO A 12 -2.23 20.20 3.77
CA PRO A 12 -3.24 20.49 2.76
C PRO A 12 -2.81 20.18 1.32
N ALA A 13 -1.52 20.35 0.99
CA ALA A 13 -1.01 20.09 -0.35
C ALA A 13 -0.93 18.59 -0.65
N VAL A 14 -0.63 17.76 0.35
CA VAL A 14 -0.70 16.29 0.24
C VAL A 14 -2.15 15.84 0.16
N LEU A 15 -2.99 16.32 1.07
CA LEU A 15 -4.39 15.93 1.18
C LEU A 15 -5.17 16.17 -0.11
N ASN A 16 -4.96 17.33 -0.74
CA ASN A 16 -5.60 17.66 -2.03
C ASN A 16 -5.17 16.68 -3.13
N ARG A 17 -3.89 16.29 -3.19
CA ARG A 17 -3.42 15.29 -4.17
C ARG A 17 -4.02 13.92 -3.94
N LEU A 18 -4.07 13.49 -2.67
CA LEU A 18 -4.66 12.20 -2.31
C LEU A 18 -6.15 12.11 -2.63
N ARG A 19 -6.87 13.24 -2.59
CA ARG A 19 -8.30 13.31 -2.91
C ARG A 19 -8.59 13.43 -4.40
N GLU A 20 -7.84 14.27 -5.10
CA GLU A 20 -8.19 14.66 -6.48
C GLU A 20 -7.45 13.84 -7.53
N ASN A 21 -6.25 13.34 -7.23
CA ASN A 21 -5.34 12.80 -8.25
C ASN A 21 -5.17 11.27 -8.19
N VAL A 22 -5.67 10.60 -7.14
CA VAL A 22 -5.51 9.16 -6.95
C VAL A 22 -6.76 8.53 -6.35
N VAL A 23 -6.95 7.23 -6.59
CA VAL A 23 -7.87 6.41 -5.80
C VAL A 23 -7.07 5.78 -4.66
N LEU A 24 -7.31 6.25 -3.43
CA LEU A 24 -6.61 5.73 -2.26
C LEU A 24 -7.24 4.39 -1.80
N VAL A 25 -6.42 3.33 -1.78
CA VAL A 25 -6.82 2.00 -1.29
C VAL A 25 -5.98 1.63 -0.07
N SER A 26 -6.63 1.49 1.09
CA SER A 26 -5.97 1.10 2.35
C SER A 26 -6.10 -0.40 2.60
N LEU A 27 -4.98 -1.12 2.58
CA LEU A 27 -4.91 -2.56 2.85
C LEU A 27 -4.46 -2.80 4.29
N TYR A 28 -5.42 -3.02 5.20
CA TYR A 28 -5.14 -3.29 6.61
C TYR A 28 -4.63 -4.72 6.81
N VAL A 29 -3.36 -4.86 7.23
CA VAL A 29 -2.69 -6.15 7.42
C VAL A 29 -3.02 -6.83 8.76
N ASP A 30 -3.60 -6.09 9.69
CA ASP A 30 -4.00 -6.53 11.03
C ASP A 30 -5.51 -6.78 11.16
N GLU A 31 -6.28 -6.55 10.09
CA GLU A 31 -7.72 -6.79 10.02
C GLU A 31 -8.07 -8.24 10.41
N LYS A 32 -9.01 -8.37 11.35
CA LYS A 32 -9.43 -9.62 11.99
C LYS A 32 -10.66 -10.24 11.34
N LEU A 33 -11.34 -9.53 10.43
CA LEU A 33 -12.43 -10.08 9.64
C LEU A 33 -12.00 -11.40 8.98
N GLU A 34 -12.77 -12.47 9.22
CA GLU A 34 -12.52 -13.76 8.61
C GLU A 34 -12.77 -13.73 7.11
N LEU A 35 -11.93 -14.46 6.37
CA LEU A 35 -12.17 -14.71 4.95
C LEU A 35 -13.31 -15.72 4.77
N PRO A 36 -14.04 -15.68 3.65
CA PRO A 36 -14.88 -16.79 3.23
C PRO A 36 -14.06 -18.09 3.13
N GLU A 37 -14.68 -19.24 3.42
CA GLU A 37 -14.00 -20.56 3.35
C GLU A 37 -13.34 -20.82 1.99
N SER A 38 -13.94 -20.34 0.89
CA SER A 38 -13.38 -20.44 -0.46
C SER A 38 -12.08 -19.66 -0.68
N GLU A 39 -11.78 -18.67 0.17
CA GLU A 39 -10.56 -17.89 0.11
C GLU A 39 -9.51 -18.32 1.14
N LYS A 40 -9.90 -19.15 2.13
CA LYS A 40 -8.97 -19.70 3.13
C LYS A 40 -8.07 -20.73 2.44
N LYS A 41 -6.76 -20.45 2.43
CA LYS A 41 -5.78 -21.34 1.83
C LYS A 41 -4.43 -21.28 2.53
N GLU A 42 -3.66 -22.35 2.37
CA GLU A 42 -2.29 -22.41 2.79
C GLU A 42 -1.37 -21.74 1.75
N VAL A 43 -0.45 -20.91 2.21
CA VAL A 43 0.53 -20.19 1.39
C VAL A 43 1.93 -20.32 1.97
N LYS A 44 2.94 -20.19 1.11
CA LYS A 44 4.35 -20.15 1.52
C LYS A 44 4.89 -18.73 1.53
N ILE A 45 5.59 -18.36 2.59
CA ILE A 45 6.35 -17.10 2.72
C ILE A 45 7.78 -17.48 3.10
N GLY A 46 8.68 -17.47 2.12
CA GLY A 46 10.00 -18.10 2.27
C GLY A 46 9.84 -19.59 2.60
N ASP A 47 10.53 -20.05 3.64
CA ASP A 47 10.47 -21.44 4.11
C ASP A 47 9.28 -21.73 5.05
N LYS A 48 8.47 -20.72 5.36
CA LYS A 48 7.35 -20.86 6.31
C LYS A 48 6.02 -21.04 5.59
N THR A 49 5.24 -21.97 6.10
CA THR A 49 3.85 -22.17 5.71
C THR A 49 2.92 -21.35 6.60
N LYS A 50 1.94 -20.65 6.01
CA LYS A 50 0.93 -19.86 6.72
C LYS A 50 -0.45 -20.12 6.13
N VAL A 51 -1.47 -20.22 6.97
CA VAL A 51 -2.87 -20.28 6.53
C VAL A 51 -3.45 -18.87 6.50
N LEU A 52 -4.04 -18.47 5.38
CA LEU A 52 -4.78 -17.22 5.26
C LEU A 52 -6.17 -17.38 5.88
N LYS A 53 -6.38 -16.84 7.07
CA LYS A 53 -7.66 -16.95 7.78
C LYS A 53 -8.46 -15.65 7.78
N THR A 54 -7.76 -14.51 7.82
CA THR A 54 -8.38 -13.17 7.90
C THR A 54 -7.98 -12.29 6.73
N VAL A 55 -8.75 -11.22 6.50
CA VAL A 55 -8.44 -10.18 5.51
C VAL A 55 -7.03 -9.60 5.74
N GLY A 56 -6.64 -9.38 6.99
CA GLY A 56 -5.28 -8.95 7.32
C GLY A 56 -4.21 -9.96 6.91
N ASN A 57 -4.45 -11.26 7.07
CA ASN A 57 -3.54 -12.29 6.57
C ASN A 57 -3.40 -12.24 5.05
N LYS A 58 -4.51 -12.07 4.33
CA LYS A 58 -4.53 -11.94 2.87
C LYS A 58 -3.67 -10.77 2.41
N TRP A 59 -3.83 -9.59 3.01
CA TRP A 59 -3.07 -8.41 2.62
C TRP A 59 -1.60 -8.46 3.05
N SER A 60 -1.31 -8.98 4.24
CA SER A 60 0.08 -9.23 4.68
C SER A 60 0.79 -10.19 3.72
N TYR A 61 0.13 -11.26 3.29
CA TYR A 61 0.69 -12.19 2.32
C TYR A 61 0.87 -11.57 0.93
N PHE A 62 -0.13 -10.82 0.46
CA PHE A 62 -0.03 -10.11 -0.81
C PHE A 62 1.17 -9.16 -0.83
N GLN A 63 1.35 -8.36 0.23
CA GLN A 63 2.49 -7.45 0.33
C GLN A 63 3.83 -8.20 0.30
N ALA A 64 3.94 -9.29 1.08
CA ALA A 64 5.15 -10.11 1.11
C ALA A 64 5.48 -10.74 -0.25
N SER A 65 4.46 -11.33 -0.90
CA SER A 65 4.64 -12.07 -2.15
C SER A 65 4.84 -11.18 -3.37
N LYS A 66 4.17 -10.01 -3.42
CA LYS A 66 4.26 -9.08 -4.54
C LYS A 66 5.44 -8.11 -4.41
N PHE A 67 5.73 -7.63 -3.21
CA PHE A 67 6.71 -6.56 -2.98
C PHE A 67 7.91 -6.98 -2.11
N GLY A 68 7.96 -8.22 -1.65
CA GLY A 68 9.11 -8.73 -0.88
C GLY A 68 9.27 -8.09 0.51
N THR A 69 8.24 -7.44 1.03
CA THR A 69 8.31 -6.72 2.32
C THR A 69 7.05 -6.90 3.14
N ASN A 70 7.22 -6.80 4.47
CA ASN A 70 6.15 -6.83 5.46
C ASN A 70 6.15 -5.57 6.34
N SER A 71 6.91 -4.54 5.98
CA SER A 71 6.98 -3.30 6.75
C SER A 71 5.79 -2.40 6.42
N GLN A 72 5.25 -1.70 7.42
CA GLN A 72 4.25 -0.65 7.24
C GLN A 72 4.68 0.63 7.97
N PRO A 73 4.37 1.84 7.46
CA PRO A 73 3.58 2.09 6.25
C PRO A 73 4.38 1.79 4.97
N TYR A 74 3.66 1.39 3.92
CA TYR A 74 4.21 1.06 2.61
C TYR A 74 3.23 1.52 1.54
N TYR A 75 3.67 2.43 0.68
CA TYR A 75 2.86 3.08 -0.36
C TYR A 75 3.41 2.73 -1.73
N VAL A 76 2.51 2.43 -2.67
CA VAL A 76 2.85 2.13 -4.06
C VAL A 76 1.79 2.80 -4.93
N ILE A 77 2.22 3.46 -6.01
CA ILE A 77 1.30 3.90 -7.07
C ILE A 77 1.25 2.80 -8.14
N LEU A 78 0.04 2.38 -8.47
CA LEU A 78 -0.23 1.32 -9.45
C LEU A 78 -0.99 1.88 -10.66
N ASP A 79 -0.81 1.26 -11.83
CA ASP A 79 -1.69 1.44 -12.98
C ASP A 79 -2.98 0.60 -12.86
N HIS A 80 -3.83 0.65 -13.90
CA HIS A 80 -5.07 -0.13 -13.96
C HIS A 80 -4.85 -1.65 -14.00
N ASP A 81 -3.66 -2.10 -14.41
CA ASP A 81 -3.29 -3.51 -14.50
C ASP A 81 -2.58 -4.00 -13.22
N GLY A 82 -2.38 -3.11 -12.23
CA GLY A 82 -1.74 -3.42 -10.96
C GLY A 82 -0.22 -3.47 -11.02
N ASN A 83 0.41 -2.88 -12.04
CA ASN A 83 1.86 -2.71 -12.11
C ASN A 83 2.29 -1.45 -11.34
N ALA A 84 3.40 -1.55 -10.62
CA ALA A 84 3.99 -0.40 -9.95
C ALA A 84 4.57 0.56 -10.99
N LEU A 85 4.14 1.82 -10.94
CA LEU A 85 4.62 2.86 -11.85
C LEU A 85 6.02 3.35 -11.51
N HIS A 86 6.40 3.29 -10.24
CA HIS A 86 7.70 3.72 -9.75
C HIS A 86 8.01 3.11 -8.37
N GLU A 87 9.09 3.56 -7.72
CA GLU A 87 9.53 3.02 -6.44
C GLU A 87 8.50 3.24 -5.32
N SER A 88 8.49 2.37 -4.31
CA SER A 88 7.63 2.51 -3.14
C SER A 88 8.07 3.64 -2.21
N ALA A 89 7.12 4.23 -1.47
CA ALA A 89 7.41 5.08 -0.33
C ALA A 89 7.13 4.35 1.00
N ALA A 90 7.83 4.77 2.06
CA ALA A 90 7.65 4.27 3.43
C ALA A 90 7.39 5.45 4.38
N TYR A 91 7.61 5.27 5.68
CA TYR A 91 7.56 6.38 6.62
C TYR A 91 8.71 7.37 6.34
N ASP A 92 8.35 8.61 6.05
CA ASP A 92 9.27 9.73 5.93
C ASP A 92 8.50 11.02 6.26
N PRO A 93 8.88 11.79 7.30
CA PRO A 93 8.16 13.01 7.67
C PRO A 93 8.39 14.20 6.72
N ASP A 94 9.23 14.05 5.69
CA ASP A 94 9.48 15.08 4.68
C ASP A 94 8.29 15.23 3.70
N ILE A 95 7.45 16.24 3.96
CA ILE A 95 6.27 16.56 3.15
C ILE A 95 6.64 16.85 1.69
N PRO A 96 7.60 17.76 1.37
CA PRO A 96 8.05 17.98 0.00
C PRO A 96 8.45 16.70 -0.75
N LYS A 97 9.14 15.79 -0.07
CA LYS A 97 9.54 14.51 -0.66
C LYS A 97 8.33 13.62 -0.98
N PHE A 98 7.34 13.54 -0.09
CA PHE A 98 6.13 12.77 -0.35
C PHE A 98 5.28 13.38 -1.48
N ILE A 99 5.20 14.71 -1.56
CA ILE A 99 4.57 15.42 -2.68
C ILE A 99 5.27 15.09 -4.00
N ASN A 100 6.60 15.17 -4.04
CA ASN A 100 7.35 14.84 -5.25
C ASN A 100 7.13 13.38 -5.67
N TRP A 101 7.10 12.46 -4.72
CA TRP A 101 6.81 11.05 -4.96
C TRP A 101 5.41 10.87 -5.58
N LEU A 102 4.36 11.48 -5.01
CA LEU A 102 3.00 11.45 -5.57
C LEU A 102 2.95 12.01 -6.99
N ASP A 103 3.52 13.20 -7.21
CA ASP A 103 3.45 13.90 -8.49
C ASP A 103 4.22 13.15 -9.60
N ARG A 104 5.32 12.48 -9.26
CA ARG A 104 6.02 11.58 -10.22
C ARG A 104 5.17 10.37 -10.58
N GLY A 105 4.55 9.72 -9.59
CA GLY A 105 3.70 8.55 -9.82
C GLY A 105 2.49 8.86 -10.72
N THR A 106 1.76 9.93 -10.42
CA THR A 106 0.58 10.35 -11.20
C THR A 106 0.97 10.83 -12.60
N LYS A 107 2.12 11.49 -12.76
CA LYS A 107 2.62 11.89 -14.08
C LYS A 107 2.93 10.69 -14.98
N LEU A 108 3.54 9.64 -14.42
CA LEU A 108 3.81 8.40 -15.16
C LEU A 108 2.51 7.71 -15.59
N PHE A 109 1.47 7.76 -14.74
CA PHE A 109 0.15 7.21 -15.08
C PHE A 109 -0.47 7.92 -16.29
N SER A 110 -0.45 9.25 -16.33
CA SER A 110 -1.04 10.03 -17.43
C SER A 110 -0.24 9.98 -18.74
N SER A 111 0.95 9.39 -18.72
CA SER A 111 1.81 9.24 -19.91
C SER A 111 1.69 7.85 -20.57
N ASN A 112 0.92 6.95 -19.95
CA ASN A 112 0.55 5.63 -20.46
C ASN A 112 -0.85 5.68 -21.10
#